data_AF-A0A0L9V654-F1
#
_entry.id   AF-A0A0L9V654-F1
#
_cell.length_a   1.000
_cell.length_b   1.000
_cell.length_c   1.000
_cell.angle_alpha   90.00
_cell.angle_beta   90.00
_cell.angle_gamma   90.00
#
_symmetry.space_group_name_H-M   'P 1'
#
loop_
_entity.id
_entity.type
_entity.pdbx_description
1 polymer ?
#
loop_
_entity_poly.entity_id
_entity_poly.type
_entity_poly.pdbx_seq_one_letter_code
_entity_poly.pdbx_strand_id
1 'polypeptide(L)'
;MQFRASRESEEWKGKRLAAQERERLNDAPHLLSRGGYAKLEKKLRKSRADALGLESPDLAPAPARYDLWKAARTKSDGNMTSSSAALIS
;
A
#
# COMPACT_ATOMS: atom_id res chain seq x y z
N MET A 1 -27.89 8.32 -19.24
CA MET A 1 -28.15 6.96 -19.78
C MET A 1 -26.86 6.21 -20.18
N GLN A 2 -25.90 6.85 -20.87
CA GLN A 2 -24.68 6.19 -21.36
C GLN A 2 -23.77 5.59 -20.27
N PHE A 3 -23.60 6.26 -19.13
CA PHE A 3 -22.68 5.81 -18.07
C PHE A 3 -23.06 4.47 -17.42
N ARG A 4 -24.37 4.22 -17.19
CA ARG A 4 -24.83 2.93 -16.63
C ARG A 4 -24.64 1.80 -17.64
N ALA A 5 -24.99 2.03 -18.91
CA ALA A 5 -24.78 1.05 -19.97
C ALA A 5 -23.30 0.65 -20.11
N SER A 6 -22.37 1.61 -20.05
CA SER A 6 -20.93 1.32 -20.06
C SER A 6 -20.45 0.50 -18.86
N ARG A 7 -21.15 0.57 -17.71
CA ARG A 7 -20.84 -0.21 -16.50
C ARG A 7 -21.35 -1.65 -16.55
N GLU A 8 -22.17 -1.99 -17.54
CA GLU A 8 -22.77 -3.31 -17.74
C GLU A 8 -22.16 -4.09 -18.91
N SER A 9 -21.25 -3.49 -19.67
CA SER A 9 -20.51 -4.22 -20.72
C SER A 9 -19.65 -5.34 -20.12
N GLU A 10 -19.52 -6.43 -20.86
CA GLU A 10 -18.69 -7.58 -20.43
C GLU A 10 -17.22 -7.19 -20.24
N GLU A 11 -16.70 -6.29 -21.06
CA GLU A 11 -15.35 -5.73 -20.88
C GLU A 11 -15.18 -5.03 -19.53
N TRP A 12 -16.14 -4.18 -19.15
CA TRP A 12 -16.09 -3.47 -17.88
C TRP A 12 -16.28 -4.40 -16.69
N LYS A 13 -17.20 -5.37 -16.78
CA LYS A 13 -17.39 -6.40 -15.75
C LYS A 13 -16.10 -7.19 -15.53
N GLY A 14 -15.42 -7.60 -16.60
CA GLY A 14 -14.12 -8.29 -16.53
C GLY A 14 -13.06 -7.46 -15.81
N LYS A 15 -12.90 -6.18 -16.19
CA LYS A 15 -11.96 -5.26 -15.51
C LYS A 15 -12.29 -5.07 -14.03
N ARG A 16 -13.58 -4.96 -13.69
CA ARG A 16 -14.06 -4.80 -12.32
C ARG A 16 -13.77 -6.05 -11.47
N LEU A 17 -14.12 -7.24 -11.95
CA LEU A 17 -13.86 -8.51 -11.28
C LEU A 17 -12.36 -8.70 -11.03
N ALA A 18 -11.52 -8.45 -12.02
CA ALA A 18 -10.06 -8.53 -11.85
C ALA A 18 -9.52 -7.51 -10.82
N ALA A 19 -10.10 -6.31 -10.73
CA ALA A 19 -9.76 -5.34 -9.69
C ALA A 19 -10.20 -5.82 -8.30
N GLN A 20 -11.42 -6.35 -8.16
CA GLN A 20 -11.96 -6.88 -6.91
C GLN A 20 -11.18 -8.07 -6.40
N GLU A 21 -10.78 -9.00 -7.27
CA GLU A 21 -9.99 -10.17 -6.86
C GLU A 21 -8.58 -9.77 -6.37
N ARG A 22 -7.97 -8.76 -7.02
CA ARG A 22 -6.71 -8.16 -6.53
C ARG A 22 -6.87 -7.48 -5.19
N GLU A 23 -8.00 -6.79 -4.97
CA GLU A 23 -8.31 -6.17 -3.69
C GLU A 23 -8.56 -7.23 -2.59
N ARG A 24 -9.26 -8.32 -2.91
CA ARG A 24 -9.53 -9.42 -1.98
C ARG A 24 -8.25 -10.02 -1.40
N LEU A 25 -7.19 -10.06 -2.19
CA LEU A 25 -5.87 -10.56 -1.80
C LEU A 25 -4.96 -9.50 -1.15
N ASN A 26 -5.45 -8.27 -0.99
CA ASN A 26 -4.74 -7.20 -0.31
C ASN A 26 -5.03 -7.26 1.19
N ASP A 27 -4.05 -7.71 1.97
CA ASP A 27 -4.18 -7.88 3.42
C ASP A 27 -4.15 -6.54 4.18
N ALA A 28 -3.78 -5.44 3.51
CA ALA A 28 -3.64 -4.12 4.13
C ALA A 28 -4.22 -2.98 3.27
N PRO A 29 -5.52 -3.04 2.89
CA PRO A 29 -6.14 -2.03 2.03
C PRO A 29 -6.15 -0.63 2.70
N HIS A 30 -6.16 -0.61 4.03
CA HIS A 30 -6.14 0.59 4.86
C HIS A 30 -4.78 1.31 4.89
N LEU A 31 -3.68 0.70 4.42
CA LEU A 31 -2.39 1.40 4.31
C LEU A 31 -2.37 2.37 3.12
N LEU A 32 -3.12 2.03 2.05
CA LEU A 32 -3.27 2.84 0.85
C LEU A 32 -4.47 3.80 0.92
N SER A 33 -5.25 3.74 2.00
CA SER A 33 -6.35 4.68 2.24
C SER A 33 -5.85 6.01 2.81
N ARG A 34 -6.73 7.02 2.85
CA ARG A 34 -6.39 8.36 3.37
C ARG A 34 -5.93 8.26 4.83
N GLY A 35 -4.71 8.71 5.12
CA GLY A 35 -4.08 8.64 6.45
C GLY A 35 -3.28 7.37 6.74
N GLY A 36 -3.39 6.33 5.89
CA GLY A 36 -2.62 5.09 6.03
C GLY A 36 -1.10 5.32 5.96
N TYR A 37 -0.65 6.11 4.99
CA TYR A 37 0.76 6.50 4.84
C TYR A 37 1.32 7.24 6.05
N ALA A 38 0.56 8.16 6.66
CA ALA A 38 1.02 8.89 7.85
C ALA A 38 1.21 7.94 9.05
N LYS A 39 0.30 6.96 9.21
CA LYS A 39 0.42 5.93 10.24
C LYS A 39 1.61 4.99 9.99
N LEU A 40 1.86 4.63 8.72
CA LEU A 40 3.00 3.82 8.32
C LEU A 40 4.33 4.55 8.54
N GLU A 41 4.39 5.82 8.16
CA GLU A 41 5.57 6.66 8.34
C GLU A 41 5.94 6.79 9.82
N LYS A 42 4.97 7.02 10.70
CA LYS A 42 5.20 7.05 12.15
C LYS A 42 5.77 5.74 12.68
N LYS A 43 5.30 4.58 12.18
CA LYS A 43 5.83 3.27 12.55
C LYS A 43 7.28 3.09 12.09
N LEU A 44 7.58 3.45 10.84
CA LEU A 44 8.93 3.34 10.28
C LEU A 44 9.92 4.30 10.96
N ARG A 45 9.50 5.51 11.28
CA ARG A 45 10.32 6.45 12.07
C ARG A 45 10.59 5.92 13.47
N LYS A 46 9.60 5.31 14.12
CA LYS A 46 9.80 4.66 15.41
C LYS A 46 10.86 3.56 15.32
N SER A 47 10.74 2.62 14.38
CA SER A 47 11.73 1.55 14.24
C SER A 47 13.13 2.05 13.89
N ARG A 48 13.24 3.15 13.12
CA ARG A 48 14.54 3.79 12.83
C ARG A 48 15.13 4.48 14.05
N ALA A 49 14.31 5.17 14.85
CA ALA A 49 14.76 5.78 16.09
C ALA A 49 15.27 4.70 17.06
N ASP A 50 14.52 3.61 17.23
CA ASP A 50 14.93 2.48 18.06
C ASP A 50 16.28 1.89 17.59
N ALA A 51 16.46 1.72 16.28
CA ALA A 51 17.71 1.21 15.70
C ALA A 51 18.90 2.18 15.84
N LEU A 52 18.64 3.48 15.89
CA LEU A 52 19.65 4.53 16.03
C LEU A 52 19.87 4.95 17.50
N GLY A 53 19.12 4.39 18.45
CA GLY A 53 19.17 4.78 19.86
C GLY A 53 18.70 6.22 20.11
N LEU A 54 17.75 6.72 19.32
CA LEU A 54 17.22 8.07 19.46
C LEU A 54 16.08 8.12 20.49
N GLU A 55 16.07 9.17 21.31
CA GLU A 55 15.06 9.41 22.35
C GLU A 55 13.63 9.62 21.79
N SER A 56 13.50 10.01 20.52
CA SER A 56 12.21 10.25 19.88
C SER A 56 12.17 9.79 18.41
N PRO A 57 11.05 9.19 17.96
CA PRO A 57 10.80 8.91 16.54
C PRO A 57 10.93 10.13 15.61
N ASP A 58 10.68 11.33 16.11
CA ASP A 58 10.71 12.55 15.30
C ASP A 58 12.14 13.02 14.98
N LEU A 59 13.14 12.50 15.71
CA LEU A 59 14.56 12.73 15.42
C LEU A 59 15.09 11.79 14.33
N ALA A 60 14.37 10.70 14.03
CA ALA A 60 14.76 9.78 12.98
C ALA A 60 14.51 10.40 11.59
N PRO A 61 15.41 10.16 10.62
CA PRO A 61 15.23 10.66 9.27
C PRO A 61 13.93 10.10 8.66
N ALA A 62 13.16 10.99 8.05
CA ALA A 62 11.93 10.61 7.37
C ALA A 62 12.21 9.55 6.29
N PRO A 63 11.38 8.49 6.20
CA PRO A 63 11.52 7.49 5.16
C PRO A 63 11.31 8.10 3.78
N ALA A 64 12.13 7.66 2.83
CA ALA A 64 11.98 8.09 1.45
C ALA A 64 10.61 7.65 0.92
N ARG A 65 10.06 8.42 -0.02
CA ARG A 65 8.75 8.10 -0.63
C ARG A 65 8.71 6.67 -1.19
N TYR A 66 9.82 6.20 -1.76
CA TYR A 66 9.92 4.86 -2.30
C TYR A 66 9.91 3.77 -1.21
N ASP A 67 10.58 4.00 -0.08
CA ASP A 67 10.55 3.06 1.06
C ASP A 67 9.14 2.95 1.65
N LEU A 68 8.43 4.08 1.79
CA LEU A 68 7.03 4.10 2.19
C LEU A 68 6.15 3.33 1.20
N TRP A 69 6.40 3.48 -0.10
CA TRP A 69 5.68 2.77 -1.15
C TRP A 69 5.90 1.26 -1.07
N LYS A 70 7.14 0.81 -0.84
CA LYS A 70 7.49 -0.60 -0.65
C LYS A 70 6.83 -1.15 0.61
N ALA A 71 7.05 -0.52 1.75
CA ALA A 71 6.50 -0.95 3.04
C ALA A 71 4.96 -1.02 3.04
N ALA A 72 4.28 -0.10 2.34
CA ALA A 72 2.82 -0.15 2.20
C ALA A 72 2.33 -1.31 1.32
N ARG A 73 3.20 -1.89 0.50
CA ARG A 73 2.93 -2.98 -0.42
C ARG A 73 3.62 -4.28 -0.02
N THR A 74 4.25 -4.34 1.14
CA THR A 74 4.81 -5.57 1.70
C THR A 74 3.83 -6.15 2.72
N LYS A 75 3.45 -7.41 2.53
CA LYS A 75 2.64 -8.19 3.46
C LYS A 75 3.47 -8.59 4.69
N SER A 76 2.81 -9.11 5.72
CA SER A 76 3.48 -9.56 6.95
C SER A 76 4.44 -10.74 6.73
N ASP A 77 4.25 -11.52 5.66
CA ASP A 77 5.13 -12.62 5.25
C ASP A 77 6.37 -12.13 4.47
N GLY A 78 6.50 -10.82 4.24
CA GLY A 78 7.60 -10.22 3.47
C GLY A 78 7.37 -10.18 1.96
N ASN A 79 6.29 -10.79 1.44
CA ASN A 79 5.97 -10.77 0.02
C ASN A 79 5.28 -9.47 -0.38
N MET A 80 5.37 -9.10 -1.67
CA MET A 80 4.64 -7.95 -2.19
C MET A 80 3.15 -8.25 -2.36
N THR A 81 2.31 -7.22 -2.22
CA THR A 81 0.84 -7.33 -2.36
C THR A 81 0.39 -7.64 -3.79
N SER A 82 1.27 -7.52 -4.78
CA SER A 82 1.00 -7.91 -6.18
C SER A 82 2.28 -8.22 -6.94
N SER A 83 2.18 -9.07 -7.95
CA SER A 83 3.29 -9.37 -8.87
C SER A 83 3.82 -8.12 -9.59
N SER A 84 2.95 -7.17 -9.92
CA SER A 84 3.37 -5.89 -10.51
C SER A 84 4.18 -5.03 -9.54
N ALA A 85 3.82 -5.01 -8.26
CA ALA A 85 4.63 -4.35 -7.24
C ALA A 85 5.99 -5.05 -7.04
N ALA A 86 6.02 -6.39 -7.14
CA ALA A 86 7.27 -7.15 -7.09
C ALA A 86 8.21 -6.84 -8.27
N LEU A 87 7.68 -6.61 -9.47
CA LEU A 87 8.48 -6.26 -10.65
C LEU A 87 9.12 -4.85 -10.58
N ILE A 88 8.54 -3.96 -9.76
CA ILE A 88 9.02 -2.58 -9.60
C ILE A 88 9.98 -2.46 -8.40
N SER A 89 9.93 -3.41 -7.45
CA SER A 89 10.64 -3.36 -6.18
C SER A 89 12.13 -3.63 -6.30
#